data_AF-A0A6P1IEE2-F1
#
_entry.id   AF-A0A6P1IEE2-F1
#
_cell.length_a   1.000
_cell.length_b   1.000
_cell.length_c   1.000
_cell.angle_alpha   90.00
_cell.angle_beta   90.00
_cell.angle_gamma   90.00
#
_symmetry.space_group_name_H-M   'P 1'
#
loop_
_entity.id
_entity.type
_entity.pdbx_description
1 polymer ?
#
loop_
_entity_poly.entity_id
_entity_poly.type
_entity_poly.pdbx_seq_one_letter_code
_entity_poly.pdbx_strand_id
1 'polypeptide(L)'
;MEALIAPVLERLRTDISAANVAGNIEGLLARHLLGDDPRLGFDWSVDCGPVWLESSYDPSSLPSVAALAFTVARRSNETMLTSLETGLKRAIGRDASAAASSVALHSPPVLVGLILAAEHFKERKPHYLSWCRDVIQALRVTSSGKVDALVVYAGVLAGVAMPTSVNVEGSSASELAAQEWLLSLPSAEARPAAQRKALKQALVEQAMREDIGNRTAHDAALIWHAVQCAISEATSDLLRSPATVVHMLEQFESSMKRWRWDPSALKTPIRWPLLSEREVQDILYLMLRPVFLDLEDEDTLPKFGHSTYRADFGIPSLGLLVEAKYSRSAADFKAIEKEVLEDIVPYLQTPERYSRIVVFIYDHSASVQVHETTARALRRAPGIEGVVIASRPSHLPVEQLTVASETKPTGRAKGPAKPASKKSLKS
;
A
#
# COMPACT_ATOMS: atom_id res chain seq x y z
N MET A 1 -5.79 -7.98 12.81
CA MET A 1 -6.08 -6.54 12.69
C MET A 1 -7.50 -6.32 12.19
N GLU A 2 -7.91 -6.97 11.09
CA GLU A 2 -9.30 -6.88 10.56
C GLU A 2 -10.39 -7.17 11.61
N ALA A 3 -10.26 -8.23 12.40
CA ALA A 3 -11.24 -8.57 13.45
C ALA A 3 -11.39 -7.50 14.55
N LEU A 4 -10.36 -6.65 14.76
CA LEU A 4 -10.40 -5.59 15.78
C LEU A 4 -10.96 -4.27 15.22
N ILE A 5 -10.77 -4.01 13.91
CA ILE A 5 -11.20 -2.75 13.29
C ILE A 5 -12.57 -2.84 12.60
N ALA A 6 -13.03 -4.04 12.26
CA ALA A 6 -14.33 -4.26 11.63
C ALA A 6 -15.51 -3.61 12.40
N PRO A 7 -15.59 -3.69 13.75
CA PRO A 7 -16.65 -3.00 14.48
C PRO A 7 -16.61 -1.47 14.35
N VAL A 8 -15.42 -0.89 14.24
CA VAL A 8 -15.24 0.56 14.03
C VAL A 8 -15.79 0.96 12.66
N LEU A 9 -15.39 0.24 11.61
CA LEU A 9 -15.84 0.49 10.24
C LEU A 9 -17.37 0.36 10.13
N GLU A 10 -17.96 -0.65 10.78
CA GLU A 10 -19.40 -0.87 10.74
C GLU A 10 -20.20 0.26 11.42
N ARG A 11 -19.68 0.80 12.54
CA ARG A 11 -20.27 1.99 13.19
C ARG A 11 -20.21 3.22 12.30
N LEU A 12 -19.02 3.50 11.73
CA LEU A 12 -18.85 4.63 10.80
C LEU A 12 -19.80 4.51 9.60
N ARG A 13 -19.92 3.30 9.03
CA ARG A 13 -20.86 3.00 7.95
C ARG A 13 -22.31 3.27 8.36
N THR A 14 -22.69 2.89 9.57
CA THR A 14 -24.02 3.15 10.13
C THR A 14 -24.29 4.65 10.26
N ASP A 15 -23.37 5.40 10.86
CA ASP A 15 -23.46 6.86 11.02
C ASP A 15 -23.60 7.58 9.67
N ILE A 16 -22.83 7.17 8.66
CA ILE A 16 -22.92 7.72 7.29
C ILE A 16 -24.27 7.37 6.66
N SER A 17 -24.69 6.11 6.75
CA SER A 17 -25.94 5.64 6.13
C SER A 17 -27.19 6.26 6.76
N ALA A 18 -27.14 6.64 8.04
CA ALA A 18 -28.23 7.33 8.73
C ALA A 18 -28.54 8.71 8.13
N ALA A 19 -27.54 9.37 7.52
CA ALA A 19 -27.71 10.62 6.80
C ALA A 19 -27.95 10.44 5.30
N ASN A 20 -28.08 9.22 4.80
CA ASN A 20 -28.33 8.92 3.39
C ASN A 20 -29.81 9.17 3.02
N VAL A 21 -30.21 10.44 3.06
CA VAL A 21 -31.57 10.93 2.79
C VAL A 21 -31.48 12.16 1.90
N ALA A 22 -32.39 12.29 0.93
CA ALA A 22 -32.40 13.38 -0.03
C ALA A 22 -32.34 14.77 0.63
N GLY A 23 -31.35 15.58 0.23
CA GLY A 23 -31.10 16.93 0.73
C GLY A 23 -30.56 17.00 2.16
N ASN A 24 -30.25 15.86 2.80
CA ASN A 24 -29.55 15.87 4.07
C ASN A 24 -28.12 16.37 3.87
N ILE A 25 -27.81 17.54 4.43
CA ILE A 25 -26.55 18.24 4.18
C ILE A 25 -25.34 17.50 4.75
N GLU A 26 -25.53 16.76 5.84
CA GLU A 26 -24.52 15.91 6.47
C GLU A 26 -24.15 14.76 5.53
N GLY A 27 -25.16 14.08 4.97
CA GLY A 27 -24.97 13.02 3.99
C GLY A 27 -24.39 13.52 2.67
N LEU A 28 -24.76 14.74 2.24
CA LEU A 28 -24.20 15.37 1.04
C LEU A 28 -22.72 15.70 1.20
N LEU A 29 -22.29 16.26 2.34
CA LEU A 29 -20.87 16.47 2.62
C LEU A 29 -20.13 15.13 2.74
N ALA A 30 -20.71 14.13 3.42
CA ALA A 30 -20.14 12.78 3.49
C ALA A 30 -19.89 12.18 2.10
N ARG A 31 -20.87 12.28 1.19
CA ARG A 31 -20.72 11.83 -0.20
C ARG A 31 -19.71 12.65 -0.99
N HIS A 32 -19.62 13.95 -0.75
CA HIS A 32 -18.60 14.81 -1.37
C HIS A 32 -17.18 14.37 -0.98
N LEU A 33 -16.98 13.96 0.27
CA LEU A 33 -15.69 13.45 0.77
C LEU A 33 -15.38 12.02 0.27
N LEU A 34 -16.38 11.13 0.26
CA LEU A 34 -16.15 9.71 -0.06
C LEU A 34 -16.30 9.36 -1.54
N GLY A 35 -16.97 10.21 -2.32
CA GLY A 35 -17.45 9.83 -3.65
C GLY A 35 -18.39 8.62 -3.58
N ASP A 36 -18.30 7.75 -4.58
CA ASP A 36 -19.06 6.50 -4.65
C ASP A 36 -18.19 5.30 -4.20
N ASP A 37 -17.58 5.40 -3.01
CA ASP A 37 -16.72 4.34 -2.44
C ASP A 37 -17.49 3.01 -2.31
N PRO A 38 -17.13 1.96 -3.08
CA PRO A 38 -17.88 0.69 -3.09
C PRO A 38 -17.81 -0.06 -1.75
N ARG A 39 -16.85 0.27 -0.88
CA ARG A 39 -16.67 -0.37 0.42
C ARG A 39 -17.78 -0.02 1.41
N LEU A 40 -18.57 1.03 1.15
CA LEU A 40 -19.74 1.40 1.97
C LEU A 40 -20.91 0.42 1.84
N GLY A 41 -20.99 -0.31 0.72
CA GLY A 41 -22.01 -1.35 0.51
C GLY A 41 -23.45 -0.84 0.42
N PHE A 42 -23.68 0.43 0.08
CA PHE A 42 -25.00 1.00 -0.19
C PHE A 42 -24.95 2.04 -1.33
N ASP A 43 -26.08 2.28 -1.96
CA ASP A 43 -26.24 3.34 -2.95
C ASP A 43 -26.64 4.66 -2.30
N TRP A 44 -26.04 5.75 -2.76
CA TRP A 44 -26.34 7.09 -2.26
C TRP A 44 -27.69 7.64 -2.79
N SER A 45 -28.52 8.11 -1.88
CA SER A 45 -29.84 8.73 -2.12
C SER A 45 -29.92 10.19 -1.65
N VAL A 46 -28.78 10.79 -1.26
CA VAL A 46 -28.69 12.16 -0.71
C VAL A 46 -29.01 13.29 -1.68
N ASP A 47 -29.06 13.03 -2.98
CA ASP A 47 -29.17 14.09 -3.97
C ASP A 47 -30.51 14.84 -3.97
N CYS A 48 -30.43 16.15 -4.18
CA CYS A 48 -31.55 17.05 -4.40
C CYS A 48 -32.16 16.83 -5.80
N GLY A 49 -32.97 15.77 -5.96
CA GLY A 49 -33.73 15.50 -7.19
C GLY A 49 -34.90 16.47 -7.41
N PRO A 50 -35.65 16.35 -8.54
CA PRO A 50 -36.77 17.24 -8.87
C PRO A 50 -37.82 17.34 -7.77
N VAL A 51 -38.23 16.21 -7.19
CA VAL A 51 -39.22 16.17 -6.10
C VAL A 51 -38.75 16.96 -4.87
N TRP A 52 -37.48 16.84 -4.51
CA TRP A 52 -36.91 17.61 -3.40
C TRP A 52 -36.84 19.11 -3.72
N LEU A 53 -36.46 19.46 -4.95
CA LEU A 53 -36.37 20.85 -5.40
C LEU A 53 -37.74 21.55 -5.35
N GLU A 54 -38.82 20.84 -5.68
CA GLU A 54 -40.17 21.39 -5.64
C GLU A 54 -40.75 21.49 -4.23
N SER A 55 -40.48 20.49 -3.37
CA SER A 55 -41.16 20.36 -2.06
C SER A 55 -40.39 20.94 -0.88
N SER A 56 -39.05 21.00 -0.97
CA SER A 56 -38.17 21.18 0.19
C SER A 56 -37.16 22.32 0.02
N TYR A 57 -36.93 22.80 -1.20
CA TYR A 57 -35.97 23.87 -1.44
C TYR A 57 -36.51 25.23 -0.99
N ASP A 58 -35.73 25.90 -0.13
CA ASP A 58 -35.96 27.31 0.23
C ASP A 58 -34.71 28.14 -0.10
N PRO A 59 -34.78 29.09 -1.05
CA PRO A 59 -33.65 29.95 -1.39
C PRO A 59 -33.25 30.92 -0.26
N SER A 60 -34.03 31.04 0.82
CA SER A 60 -33.72 31.87 1.99
C SER A 60 -32.97 31.09 3.09
N SER A 61 -32.97 29.76 2.98
CA SER A 61 -32.32 28.82 3.90
C SER A 61 -30.92 28.47 3.41
N LEU A 62 -29.88 28.91 4.13
CA LEU A 62 -28.49 28.58 3.77
C LEU A 62 -28.24 27.06 3.67
N PRO A 63 -28.76 26.22 4.59
CA PRO A 63 -28.66 24.77 4.44
C PRO A 63 -29.31 24.24 3.15
N SER A 64 -30.47 24.75 2.75
CA SER A 64 -31.14 24.31 1.51
C SER A 64 -30.35 24.73 0.26
N VAL A 65 -29.76 25.93 0.26
CA VAL A 65 -28.88 26.41 -0.82
C VAL A 65 -27.61 25.55 -0.90
N ALA A 66 -26.96 25.28 0.23
CA ALA A 66 -25.78 24.44 0.30
C ALA A 66 -26.06 22.98 -0.10
N ALA A 67 -27.20 22.42 0.31
CA ALA A 67 -27.61 21.08 -0.10
C ALA A 67 -27.75 20.96 -1.63
N LEU A 68 -28.44 21.92 -2.26
CA LEU A 68 -28.57 21.96 -3.71
C LEU A 68 -27.20 22.10 -4.41
N ALA A 69 -26.28 22.86 -3.83
CA ALA A 69 -24.95 23.07 -4.36
C ALA A 69 -24.13 21.78 -4.47
N PHE A 70 -24.20 20.89 -3.48
CA PHE A 70 -23.53 19.59 -3.53
C PHE A 70 -24.04 18.72 -4.68
N THR A 71 -25.35 18.71 -4.95
CA THR A 71 -25.89 18.00 -6.11
C THR A 71 -25.44 18.67 -7.41
N VAL A 72 -25.52 20.01 -7.51
CA VAL A 72 -25.08 20.77 -8.70
C VAL A 72 -23.62 20.53 -9.05
N ALA A 73 -22.74 20.45 -8.04
CA ALA A 73 -21.32 20.20 -8.22
C ALA A 73 -21.02 18.86 -8.93
N ARG A 74 -21.94 17.89 -8.85
CA ARG A 74 -21.78 16.56 -9.46
C ARG A 74 -22.65 16.39 -10.70
N ARG A 75 -23.86 16.96 -10.69
CA ARG A 75 -24.79 16.97 -11.81
C ARG A 75 -25.58 18.27 -11.79
N SER A 76 -25.59 18.99 -12.92
CA SER A 76 -26.33 20.24 -13.04
C SER A 76 -27.37 20.17 -14.15
N ASN A 77 -28.44 20.93 -13.98
CA ASN A 77 -29.40 21.25 -15.03
C ASN A 77 -29.86 22.71 -14.86
N GLU A 78 -30.49 23.27 -15.89
CA GLU A 78 -30.84 24.70 -15.92
C GLU A 78 -31.75 25.14 -14.77
N THR A 79 -32.73 24.31 -14.40
CA THR A 79 -33.64 24.58 -13.28
C THR A 79 -32.88 24.66 -11.94
N MET A 80 -32.00 23.69 -11.68
CA MET A 80 -31.19 23.66 -10.47
C MET A 80 -30.23 24.84 -10.40
N LEU A 81 -29.60 25.21 -11.53
CA LEU A 81 -28.70 26.37 -11.59
C LEU A 81 -29.43 27.68 -11.32
N THR A 82 -30.64 27.83 -11.87
CA THR A 82 -31.47 29.03 -11.65
C THR A 82 -31.89 29.16 -10.18
N SER A 83 -32.35 28.05 -9.58
CA SER A 83 -32.68 28.00 -8.15
C SER A 83 -31.46 28.29 -7.28
N LEU A 84 -30.32 27.63 -7.55
CA LEU A 84 -29.09 27.82 -6.81
C LEU A 84 -28.58 29.27 -6.86
N GLU A 85 -28.57 29.89 -8.05
CA GLU A 85 -28.15 31.29 -8.19
C GLU A 85 -29.10 32.23 -7.41
N THR A 86 -30.40 31.95 -7.42
CA THR A 86 -31.39 32.73 -6.66
C THR A 86 -31.11 32.66 -5.16
N GLY A 87 -30.84 31.47 -4.62
CA GLY A 87 -30.49 31.30 -3.21
C GLY A 87 -29.15 31.93 -2.84
N LEU A 88 -28.14 31.76 -3.68
CA LEU A 88 -26.81 32.33 -3.45
C LEU A 88 -26.82 33.87 -3.47
N LYS A 89 -27.58 34.49 -4.39
CA LYS A 89 -27.81 35.94 -4.42
C LYS A 89 -28.39 36.46 -3.10
N ARG A 90 -29.33 35.72 -2.49
CA ARG A 90 -29.92 36.09 -1.20
C ARG A 90 -28.93 35.92 -0.04
N ALA A 91 -28.10 34.88 -0.06
CA ALA A 91 -27.07 34.66 0.95
C ALA A 91 -26.08 35.83 1.01
N ILE A 92 -25.64 36.30 -0.16
CA ILE A 92 -24.62 37.35 -0.32
C ILE A 92 -25.18 38.76 -0.05
N GLY A 93 -26.50 38.94 -0.09
CA GLY A 93 -27.14 40.19 0.33
C GLY A 93 -26.91 40.55 1.80
N ARG A 94 -26.32 39.64 2.60
CA ARG A 94 -25.91 39.86 3.99
C ARG A 94 -24.44 40.30 4.04
N ASP A 95 -24.15 41.27 4.89
CA ASP A 95 -22.75 41.61 5.22
C ASP A 95 -21.98 40.37 5.69
N ALA A 96 -20.75 40.17 5.23
CA ALA A 96 -19.98 38.95 5.50
C ALA A 96 -19.64 38.79 6.99
N SER A 97 -19.36 39.89 7.69
CA SER A 97 -19.05 39.87 9.13
C SER A 97 -20.30 39.57 9.95
N ALA A 98 -21.43 40.17 9.59
CA ALA A 98 -22.73 39.86 10.20
C ALA A 98 -23.18 38.42 9.89
N ALA A 99 -22.94 37.93 8.68
CA ALA A 99 -23.25 36.57 8.28
C ALA A 99 -22.40 35.54 9.04
N ALA A 100 -21.11 35.82 9.26
CA ALA A 100 -20.22 34.96 10.04
C ALA A 100 -20.68 34.76 11.50
N SER A 101 -21.53 35.66 12.03
CA SER A 101 -22.14 35.50 13.36
C SER A 101 -23.37 34.55 13.35
N SER A 102 -23.78 34.04 12.19
CA SER A 102 -24.92 33.13 12.05
C SER A 102 -24.52 31.69 12.39
N VAL A 103 -25.33 31.03 13.23
CA VAL A 103 -25.18 29.60 13.59
C VAL A 103 -25.05 28.70 12.37
N ALA A 104 -25.75 29.00 11.28
CA ALA A 104 -25.71 28.19 10.06
C ALA A 104 -24.33 28.21 9.37
N LEU A 105 -23.57 29.31 9.43
CA LEU A 105 -22.26 29.41 8.79
C LEU A 105 -21.13 28.82 9.63
N HIS A 106 -21.38 28.49 10.90
CA HIS A 106 -20.52 27.64 11.70
C HIS A 106 -20.66 26.14 11.36
N SER A 107 -21.68 25.76 10.58
CA SER A 107 -21.84 24.37 10.09
C SER A 107 -20.93 24.13 8.89
N PRO A 108 -19.95 23.21 8.97
CA PRO A 108 -19.04 22.96 7.86
C PRO A 108 -19.74 22.50 6.57
N PRO A 109 -20.78 21.62 6.59
CA PRO A 109 -21.53 21.29 5.38
C PRO A 109 -22.15 22.51 4.69
N VAL A 110 -22.69 23.47 5.44
CA VAL A 110 -23.27 24.70 4.87
C VAL A 110 -22.18 25.53 4.20
N LEU A 111 -21.06 25.75 4.89
CA LEU A 111 -19.96 26.56 4.38
C LEU A 111 -19.34 25.95 3.12
N VAL A 112 -19.05 24.65 3.12
CA VAL A 112 -18.52 23.93 1.95
C VAL A 112 -19.51 23.99 0.79
N GLY A 113 -20.80 23.74 1.02
CA GLY A 113 -21.82 23.81 -0.03
C GLY A 113 -21.94 25.20 -0.66
N LEU A 114 -21.88 26.27 0.14
CA LEU A 114 -21.90 27.64 -0.39
C LEU A 114 -20.66 27.96 -1.23
N ILE A 115 -19.49 27.46 -0.85
CA ILE A 115 -18.25 27.64 -1.62
C ILE A 115 -18.33 26.87 -2.93
N LEU A 116 -18.85 25.64 -2.94
CA LEU A 116 -19.10 24.89 -4.18
C LEU A 116 -20.06 25.63 -5.10
N ALA A 117 -21.11 26.26 -4.56
CA ALA A 117 -22.01 27.10 -5.34
C ALA A 117 -21.27 28.30 -5.94
N ALA A 118 -20.47 29.01 -5.14
CA ALA A 118 -19.70 30.17 -5.59
C ALA A 118 -18.65 29.80 -6.65
N GLU A 119 -17.94 28.67 -6.45
CA GLU A 119 -16.98 28.11 -7.41
C GLU A 119 -17.64 27.81 -8.75
N HIS A 120 -18.87 27.26 -8.75
CA HIS A 120 -19.61 26.99 -9.97
C HIS A 120 -19.86 28.26 -10.81
N PHE A 121 -20.11 29.40 -10.16
CA PHE A 121 -20.38 30.68 -10.84
C PHE A 121 -19.16 31.58 -11.00
N LYS A 122 -17.95 31.16 -10.58
CA LYS A 122 -16.79 32.05 -10.41
C LYS A 122 -16.40 32.84 -11.65
N GLU A 123 -16.50 32.25 -12.84
CA GLU A 123 -16.14 32.91 -14.10
C GLU A 123 -17.11 34.04 -14.46
N ARG A 124 -18.39 33.90 -14.11
CA ARG A 124 -19.46 34.87 -14.44
C ARG A 124 -19.73 35.84 -13.31
N LYS A 125 -19.54 35.41 -12.06
CA LYS A 125 -19.91 36.11 -10.82
C LYS A 125 -18.81 35.95 -9.75
N PRO A 126 -17.59 36.49 -9.98
CA PRO A 126 -16.45 36.29 -9.08
C PRO A 126 -16.67 36.86 -7.66
N HIS A 127 -17.57 37.83 -7.51
CA HIS A 127 -17.93 38.40 -6.21
C HIS A 127 -18.60 37.39 -5.26
N TYR A 128 -19.20 36.31 -5.78
CA TYR A 128 -19.76 35.24 -4.93
C TYR A 128 -18.67 34.54 -4.13
N LEU A 129 -17.58 34.20 -4.80
CA LEU A 129 -16.43 33.57 -4.16
C LEU A 129 -15.69 34.56 -3.24
N SER A 130 -15.63 35.84 -3.62
CA SER A 130 -15.09 36.89 -2.75
C SER A 130 -15.83 36.95 -1.41
N TRP A 131 -17.16 36.96 -1.43
CA TRP A 131 -17.97 36.97 -0.20
C TRP A 131 -17.71 35.73 0.67
N CYS A 132 -17.59 34.54 0.07
CA CYS A 132 -17.22 33.33 0.82
C CYS A 132 -15.85 33.46 1.50
N ARG A 133 -14.85 34.06 0.82
CA ARG A 133 -13.54 34.31 1.43
C ARG A 133 -13.63 35.26 2.62
N ASP A 134 -14.43 36.32 2.50
CA ASP A 134 -14.63 37.29 3.58
C ASP A 134 -15.31 36.65 4.80
N VAL A 135 -16.32 35.78 4.58
CA VAL A 135 -16.96 35.00 5.65
C VAL A 135 -15.94 34.09 6.36
N ILE A 136 -15.09 33.37 5.62
CA ILE A 136 -14.05 32.51 6.20
C ILE A 136 -13.05 33.32 7.02
N GLN A 137 -12.63 34.50 6.53
CA GLN A 137 -11.74 35.39 7.26
C GLN A 137 -12.39 35.90 8.55
N ALA A 138 -13.67 36.27 8.53
CA ALA A 138 -14.40 36.70 9.71
C ALA A 138 -14.53 35.57 10.75
N LEU A 139 -14.84 34.34 10.33
CA LEU A 139 -14.91 33.17 11.22
C LEU A 139 -13.57 32.86 11.92
N ARG A 140 -12.44 33.18 11.28
CA ARG A 140 -11.09 33.02 11.87
C ARG A 140 -10.81 34.02 12.99
N VAL A 141 -11.31 35.25 12.88
CA VAL A 141 -11.10 36.28 13.92
C VAL A 141 -11.83 35.90 15.21
N THR A 142 -12.96 35.22 15.08
CA THR A 142 -13.81 34.82 16.21
C THR A 142 -13.41 33.51 16.90
N SER A 143 -12.53 32.70 16.31
CA SER A 143 -12.14 31.40 16.85
C SER A 143 -10.94 31.49 17.79
N SER A 144 -11.01 30.83 18.95
CA SER A 144 -10.03 30.89 20.06
C SER A 144 -8.70 30.15 19.79
N GLY A 145 -8.29 30.03 18.53
CA GLY A 145 -7.04 29.39 18.11
C GLY A 145 -7.15 27.93 17.70
N LYS A 146 -8.25 27.23 18.00
CA LYS A 146 -8.61 25.94 17.37
C LYS A 146 -9.50 26.19 16.16
N VAL A 147 -8.95 25.99 14.97
CA VAL A 147 -9.73 26.07 13.72
C VAL A 147 -10.24 24.67 13.40
N ASP A 148 -11.54 24.54 13.22
CA ASP A 148 -12.17 23.31 12.72
C ASP A 148 -11.55 22.94 11.37
N ALA A 149 -11.12 21.69 11.23
CA ALA A 149 -10.39 21.24 10.05
C ALA A 149 -11.25 21.24 8.77
N LEU A 150 -12.59 21.15 8.88
CA LEU A 150 -13.48 21.34 7.74
C LEU A 150 -13.67 22.83 7.39
N VAL A 151 -13.47 23.75 8.34
CA VAL A 151 -13.34 25.19 8.03
C VAL A 151 -12.02 25.47 7.32
N VAL A 152 -10.94 24.77 7.69
CA VAL A 152 -9.67 24.80 6.93
C VAL A 152 -9.90 24.29 5.50
N TYR A 153 -10.62 23.18 5.34
CA TYR A 153 -10.97 22.64 4.02
C TYR A 153 -11.79 23.62 3.17
N ALA A 154 -12.82 24.24 3.75
CA ALA A 154 -13.57 25.31 3.11
C ALA A 154 -12.65 26.47 2.67
N GLY A 155 -11.71 26.88 3.53
CA GLY A 155 -10.69 27.88 3.19
C GLY A 155 -9.83 27.48 1.98
N VAL A 156 -9.37 26.23 1.93
CA VAL A 156 -8.60 25.70 0.80
C VAL A 156 -9.42 25.73 -0.49
N LEU A 157 -10.69 25.28 -0.45
CA LEU A 157 -11.59 25.34 -1.60
C LEU A 157 -11.81 26.78 -2.10
N ALA A 158 -11.90 27.74 -1.19
CA ALA A 158 -12.07 29.15 -1.53
C ALA A 158 -10.76 29.83 -1.98
N GLY A 159 -9.62 29.15 -1.93
CA GLY A 159 -8.30 29.72 -2.24
C GLY A 159 -7.78 30.69 -1.17
N VAL A 160 -8.21 30.53 0.08
CA VAL A 160 -7.69 31.28 1.23
C VAL A 160 -6.48 30.55 1.80
N ALA A 161 -5.40 31.28 2.11
CA ALA A 161 -4.25 30.71 2.80
C ALA A 161 -4.65 30.27 4.22
N MET A 162 -4.62 28.95 4.46
CA MET A 162 -5.00 28.35 5.74
C MET A 162 -3.80 27.68 6.43
N PRO A 163 -3.68 27.80 7.75
CA PRO A 163 -2.69 27.02 8.49
C PRO A 163 -3.03 25.53 8.40
N THR A 164 -2.07 24.73 7.94
CA THR A 164 -2.16 23.26 7.81
C THR A 164 -1.54 22.52 9.00
N SER A 165 -0.97 23.25 9.96
CA SER A 165 -0.37 22.70 11.18
C SER A 165 -1.42 22.57 12.28
N VAL A 166 -1.77 21.32 12.62
CA VAL A 166 -2.57 20.97 13.80
C VAL A 166 -1.70 20.13 14.74
N ASN A 167 -1.82 20.38 16.04
CA ASN A 167 -1.13 19.62 17.09
C ASN A 167 -1.76 18.23 17.19
N VAL A 168 -0.95 17.17 17.08
CA VAL A 168 -1.39 15.77 17.10
C VAL A 168 -1.67 15.28 18.53
N GLU A 169 -1.07 15.92 19.55
CA GLU A 169 -1.22 15.49 20.94
C GLU A 169 -2.61 15.82 21.51
N GLY A 170 -3.33 14.78 21.93
CA GLY A 170 -4.64 14.90 22.56
C GLY A 170 -5.79 15.13 21.57
N SER A 171 -5.57 14.94 20.27
CA SER A 171 -6.60 15.11 19.24
C SER A 171 -7.56 13.94 19.15
N SER A 172 -8.82 14.24 18.80
CA SER A 172 -9.85 13.23 18.55
C SER A 172 -9.65 12.53 17.20
N ALA A 173 -10.34 11.41 16.96
CA ALA A 173 -10.29 10.73 15.67
C ALA A 173 -10.76 11.66 14.52
N SER A 174 -11.78 12.49 14.74
CA SER A 174 -12.25 13.46 13.74
C SER A 174 -11.17 14.50 13.40
N GLU A 175 -10.49 15.07 14.40
CA GLU A 175 -9.43 16.06 14.19
C GLU A 175 -8.24 15.46 13.41
N LEU A 176 -7.83 14.23 13.77
CA LEU A 176 -6.74 13.51 13.10
C LEU A 176 -7.12 13.12 11.66
N ALA A 177 -8.35 12.67 11.43
CA ALA A 177 -8.84 12.28 10.11
C ALA A 177 -8.92 13.49 9.16
N ALA A 178 -9.40 14.62 9.65
CA ALA A 178 -9.46 15.85 8.87
C ALA A 178 -8.05 16.37 8.52
N GLN A 179 -7.08 16.23 9.44
CA GLN A 179 -5.68 16.56 9.16
C GLN A 179 -5.08 15.64 8.09
N GLU A 180 -5.34 14.34 8.16
CA GLU A 180 -4.90 13.37 7.15
C GLU A 180 -5.48 13.71 5.77
N TRP A 181 -6.78 13.99 5.72
CA TRP A 181 -7.47 14.40 4.50
C TRP A 181 -6.90 15.69 3.90
N LEU A 182 -6.66 16.71 4.72
CA LEU A 182 -6.04 17.96 4.24
C LEU A 182 -4.65 17.71 3.63
N LEU A 183 -3.88 16.78 4.19
CA LEU A 183 -2.56 16.39 3.67
C LEU A 183 -2.64 15.54 2.40
N SER A 184 -3.79 14.92 2.10
CA SER A 184 -3.99 14.17 0.86
C SER A 184 -4.33 15.06 -0.33
N LEU A 185 -4.73 16.33 -0.09
CA LEU A 185 -5.05 17.27 -1.15
C LEU A 185 -3.81 17.64 -1.99
N PRO A 186 -3.95 17.84 -3.32
CA PRO A 186 -2.82 18.11 -4.21
C PRO A 186 -2.00 19.36 -3.86
N SER A 187 -2.61 20.35 -3.21
CA SER A 187 -1.98 21.61 -2.82
C SER A 187 -1.29 21.57 -1.45
N ALA A 188 -1.31 20.44 -0.76
CA ALA A 188 -0.76 20.33 0.59
C ALA A 188 0.77 20.28 0.58
N GLU A 189 1.39 20.95 1.54
CA GLU A 189 2.83 20.82 1.77
C GLU A 189 3.19 19.37 2.12
N ALA A 190 4.27 18.88 1.52
CA ALA A 190 4.76 17.53 1.77
C ALA A 190 5.28 17.43 3.22
N ARG A 191 4.60 16.62 4.05
CA ARG A 191 5.13 16.22 5.36
C ARG A 191 6.06 15.00 5.21
N PRO A 192 7.09 14.86 6.05
CA PRO A 192 7.93 13.66 6.08
C PRO A 192 7.09 12.38 6.24
N ALA A 193 7.44 11.32 5.51
CA ALA A 193 6.71 10.05 5.51
C ALA A 193 6.51 9.47 6.94
N ALA A 194 7.54 9.56 7.78
CA ALA A 194 7.48 9.10 9.18
C ALA A 194 6.40 9.84 9.99
N GLN A 195 6.23 11.14 9.78
CA GLN A 195 5.20 11.93 10.49
C GLN A 195 3.79 11.59 10.00
N ARG A 196 3.62 11.37 8.68
CA ARG A 196 2.32 10.92 8.13
C ARG A 196 1.94 9.54 8.65
N LYS A 197 2.92 8.62 8.76
CA LYS A 197 2.71 7.30 9.35
C LYS A 197 2.29 7.37 10.82
N ALA A 198 2.96 8.22 11.61
CA ALA A 198 2.59 8.44 13.01
C ALA A 198 1.17 9.03 13.16
N LEU A 199 0.78 9.99 12.31
CA LEU A 199 -0.56 10.56 12.28
C LEU A 199 -1.63 9.48 12.03
N LYS A 200 -1.43 8.64 11.00
CA LYS A 200 -2.35 7.56 10.65
C LYS A 200 -2.46 6.51 11.76
N GLN A 201 -1.35 6.18 12.40
CA GLN A 201 -1.35 5.27 13.54
C GLN A 201 -2.17 5.84 14.70
N ALA A 202 -1.92 7.09 15.09
CA ALA A 202 -2.66 7.77 16.15
C ALA A 202 -4.16 7.84 15.83
N LEU A 203 -4.52 8.13 14.57
CA LEU A 203 -5.90 8.12 14.09
C LEU A 203 -6.55 6.75 14.30
N VAL A 204 -5.92 5.67 13.84
CA VAL A 204 -6.48 4.31 13.96
C VAL A 204 -6.64 3.91 15.42
N GLU A 205 -5.65 4.20 16.26
CA GLU A 205 -5.73 3.94 17.70
C GLU A 205 -6.89 4.70 18.34
N GLN A 206 -7.05 5.98 17.99
CA GLN A 206 -8.09 6.83 18.55
C GLN A 206 -9.48 6.41 18.06
N ALA A 207 -9.64 6.07 16.78
CA ALA A 207 -10.89 5.55 16.23
C ALA A 207 -11.32 4.22 16.87
N MET A 208 -10.36 3.42 17.36
CA MET A 208 -10.63 2.18 18.10
C MET A 208 -11.01 2.44 19.57
N ARG A 209 -10.45 3.48 20.20
CA ARG A 209 -10.73 3.84 21.61
C ARG A 209 -12.03 4.61 21.79
N GLU A 210 -12.37 5.45 20.82
CA GLU A 210 -13.54 6.30 20.86
C GLU A 210 -14.83 5.50 20.65
N ASP A 211 -15.56 5.28 21.74
CA ASP A 211 -16.95 4.79 21.71
C ASP A 211 -17.90 5.99 21.64
N ILE A 212 -18.04 6.56 20.44
CA ILE A 212 -18.85 7.76 20.26
C ILE A 212 -20.13 7.38 19.51
N GLY A 213 -21.24 7.35 20.24
CA GLY A 213 -22.58 7.47 19.65
C GLY A 213 -22.86 8.92 19.27
N ASN A 214 -23.64 9.13 18.19
CA ASN A 214 -24.02 10.45 17.63
C ASN A 214 -22.89 11.24 16.94
N ARG A 215 -22.03 10.59 16.15
CA ARG A 215 -21.14 11.30 15.24
C ARG A 215 -21.93 11.89 14.06
N THR A 216 -21.52 13.05 13.57
CA THR A 216 -22.08 13.60 12.31
C THR A 216 -21.63 12.73 11.13
N ALA A 217 -22.41 12.70 10.05
CA ALA A 217 -22.08 11.85 8.91
C ALA A 217 -20.78 12.29 8.22
N HIS A 218 -20.46 13.59 8.19
CA HIS A 218 -19.20 14.07 7.63
C HIS A 218 -17.99 13.65 8.47
N ASP A 219 -18.08 13.67 9.80
CA ASP A 219 -17.00 13.22 10.67
C ASP A 219 -16.78 11.71 10.49
N ALA A 220 -17.87 10.95 10.43
CA ALA A 220 -17.81 9.51 10.17
C ALA A 220 -17.18 9.23 8.80
N ALA A 221 -17.50 10.04 7.78
CA ALA A 221 -16.92 9.95 6.46
C ALA A 221 -15.41 10.27 6.43
N LEU A 222 -14.96 11.31 7.11
CA LEU A 222 -13.53 11.63 7.22
C LEU A 222 -12.75 10.49 7.86
N ILE A 223 -13.24 9.99 9.01
CA ILE A 223 -12.58 8.89 9.72
C ILE A 223 -12.60 7.62 8.86
N TRP A 224 -13.72 7.32 8.20
CA TRP A 224 -13.82 6.20 7.27
C TRP A 224 -12.75 6.29 6.19
N HIS A 225 -12.64 7.43 5.50
CA HIS A 225 -11.66 7.61 4.44
C HIS A 225 -10.23 7.41 4.96
N ALA A 226 -9.87 8.12 6.03
CA ALA A 226 -8.52 8.13 6.53
C ALA A 226 -8.10 6.77 7.13
N VAL A 227 -9.01 6.06 7.82
CA VAL A 227 -8.77 4.68 8.28
C VAL A 227 -8.63 3.72 7.11
N GLN A 228 -9.49 3.81 6.10
CA GLN A 228 -9.41 2.95 4.91
C GLN A 228 -8.10 3.20 4.13
N CYS A 229 -7.65 4.45 4.03
CA CYS A 229 -6.35 4.80 3.46
C CYS A 229 -5.19 4.24 4.29
N ALA A 230 -5.26 4.32 5.62
CA ALA A 230 -4.26 3.74 6.51
C ALA A 230 -4.20 2.20 6.39
N ILE A 231 -5.34 1.52 6.30
CA ILE A 231 -5.42 0.07 6.07
C ILE A 231 -4.83 -0.28 4.71
N SER A 232 -5.22 0.42 3.64
CA SER A 232 -4.72 0.13 2.30
C SER A 232 -3.21 0.31 2.20
N GLU A 233 -2.67 1.36 2.82
CA GLU A 233 -1.22 1.61 2.86
C GLU A 233 -0.51 0.56 3.71
N ALA A 234 -0.99 0.27 4.92
CA ALA A 234 -0.40 -0.75 5.78
C ALA A 234 -0.45 -2.16 5.16
N THR A 235 -1.54 -2.50 4.44
CA THR A 235 -1.64 -3.77 3.71
C THR A 235 -0.70 -3.77 2.51
N SER A 236 -0.55 -2.66 1.78
CA SER A 236 0.45 -2.56 0.71
C SER A 236 1.87 -2.71 1.25
N ASP A 237 2.21 -2.06 2.37
CA ASP A 237 3.50 -2.19 3.07
C ASP A 237 3.74 -3.63 3.52
N LEU A 238 2.71 -4.27 4.10
CA LEU A 238 2.79 -5.66 4.55
C LEU A 238 2.99 -6.62 3.38
N LEU A 239 2.29 -6.40 2.25
CA LEU A 239 2.42 -7.21 1.03
C LEU A 239 3.74 -6.95 0.30
N ARG A 240 4.37 -5.80 0.53
CA ARG A 240 5.67 -5.42 -0.03
C ARG A 240 6.69 -5.30 1.10
N SER A 241 6.90 -6.41 1.81
CA SER A 241 7.89 -6.49 2.88
C SER A 241 8.86 -7.65 2.65
N PRO A 242 10.07 -7.60 3.22
CA PRO A 242 10.97 -8.75 3.21
C PRO A 242 10.36 -10.01 3.81
N ALA A 243 9.48 -9.87 4.81
CA ALA A 243 8.73 -11.00 5.37
C ALA A 243 7.81 -11.67 4.34
N THR A 244 7.22 -10.91 3.41
CA THR A 244 6.44 -11.47 2.30
C THR A 244 7.32 -12.29 1.37
N VAL A 245 8.53 -11.81 1.06
CA VAL A 245 9.50 -12.55 0.25
C VAL A 245 9.83 -13.88 0.91
N VAL A 246 10.17 -13.87 2.22
CA VAL A 246 10.42 -15.09 2.99
C VAL A 246 9.23 -16.04 2.94
N HIS A 247 8.02 -15.53 3.21
CA HIS A 247 6.80 -16.35 3.19
C HIS A 247 6.53 -16.97 1.81
N MET A 248 6.69 -16.21 0.72
CA MET A 248 6.54 -16.71 -0.64
C MET A 248 7.53 -17.83 -0.91
N LEU A 249 8.80 -17.65 -0.51
CA LEU A 249 9.85 -18.66 -0.68
C LEU A 249 9.60 -19.90 0.20
N GLU A 250 9.06 -19.77 1.42
CA GLU A 250 8.62 -20.90 2.24
C GLU A 250 7.54 -21.74 1.56
N GLN A 251 6.73 -21.14 0.67
CA GLN A 251 5.73 -21.86 -0.11
C GLN A 251 6.32 -22.60 -1.32
N PHE A 252 7.64 -22.58 -1.54
CA PHE A 252 8.29 -23.25 -2.67
C PHE A 252 7.82 -24.71 -2.83
N GLU A 253 7.89 -25.51 -1.77
CA GLU A 253 7.49 -26.93 -1.84
C GLU A 253 6.01 -27.11 -2.19
N SER A 254 5.14 -26.24 -1.65
CA SER A 254 3.70 -26.24 -1.95
C SER A 254 3.42 -25.84 -3.39
N SER A 255 4.10 -24.82 -3.90
CA SER A 255 4.01 -24.35 -5.29
C SER A 255 4.46 -25.44 -6.27
N MET A 256 5.49 -26.18 -5.90
CA MET A 256 6.06 -27.24 -6.73
C MET A 256 5.18 -28.51 -6.78
N LYS A 257 4.11 -28.64 -5.97
CA LYS A 257 3.13 -29.75 -6.09
C LYS A 257 2.51 -29.86 -7.48
N ARG A 258 2.39 -28.75 -8.21
CA ARG A 258 1.87 -28.70 -9.59
C ARG A 258 2.96 -28.60 -10.64
N TRP A 259 4.24 -28.54 -10.25
CA TRP A 259 5.37 -28.61 -11.16
C TRP A 259 5.51 -30.04 -11.67
N ARG A 260 4.94 -30.28 -12.86
CA ARG A 260 4.85 -31.62 -13.45
C ARG A 260 6.06 -31.89 -14.34
N TRP A 261 6.75 -32.98 -14.02
CA TRP A 261 7.66 -33.65 -14.93
C TRP A 261 7.34 -35.15 -14.91
N ASP A 262 6.43 -35.55 -15.79
CA ASP A 262 5.93 -36.91 -15.91
C ASP A 262 6.91 -37.76 -16.76
N PRO A 263 7.44 -38.91 -16.31
CA PRO A 263 8.00 -39.93 -17.23
C PRO A 263 6.97 -40.40 -18.28
N SER A 264 7.41 -41.02 -19.36
CA SER A 264 6.65 -41.09 -20.62
C SER A 264 5.36 -41.95 -20.66
N ALA A 265 4.90 -42.57 -19.56
CA ALA A 265 3.89 -43.65 -19.62
C ALA A 265 2.92 -43.78 -18.40
N LEU A 266 2.74 -42.79 -17.54
CA LEU A 266 2.19 -43.05 -16.19
C LEU A 266 0.68 -43.09 -16.01
N LYS A 267 0.26 -43.58 -14.83
CA LYS A 267 -1.03 -43.20 -14.21
C LYS A 267 -0.99 -42.08 -13.15
N THR A 268 0.10 -41.86 -12.37
CA THR A 268 0.31 -40.57 -11.62
C THR A 268 1.73 -40.46 -11.03
N PRO A 269 2.64 -39.61 -11.54
CA PRO A 269 3.82 -39.20 -10.80
C PRO A 269 3.89 -37.68 -10.68
N ILE A 270 4.79 -37.26 -9.82
CA ILE A 270 5.24 -35.89 -9.69
C ILE A 270 6.75 -35.99 -9.47
N ARG A 271 7.54 -35.34 -10.32
CA ARG A 271 9.00 -35.23 -10.17
C ARG A 271 9.37 -33.75 -10.18
N TRP A 272 10.25 -33.32 -9.29
CA TRP A 272 10.93 -32.03 -9.39
C TRP A 272 12.34 -32.29 -9.95
N PRO A 273 12.55 -32.34 -11.28
CA PRO A 273 13.85 -32.60 -11.88
C PRO A 273 14.72 -31.33 -11.79
N LEU A 274 14.95 -30.84 -10.57
CA LEU A 274 15.87 -29.74 -10.33
C LEU A 274 17.25 -30.36 -10.16
N LEU A 275 18.11 -30.08 -11.13
CA LEU A 275 19.46 -30.62 -11.27
C LEU A 275 20.53 -29.54 -11.06
N SER A 276 20.15 -28.27 -11.10
CA SER A 276 21.07 -27.14 -10.96
C SER A 276 20.49 -26.00 -10.13
N GLU A 277 21.39 -25.16 -9.63
CA GLU A 277 21.07 -23.91 -8.95
C GLU A 277 20.33 -22.93 -9.85
N ARG A 278 20.71 -22.87 -11.13
CA ARG A 278 20.06 -22.00 -12.13
C ARG A 278 18.57 -22.32 -12.31
N GLU A 279 18.20 -23.60 -12.33
CA GLU A 279 16.78 -23.99 -12.42
C GLU A 279 16.00 -23.60 -11.16
N VAL A 280 16.66 -23.62 -9.99
CA VAL A 280 16.07 -23.09 -8.75
C VAL A 280 15.86 -21.58 -8.88
N GLN A 281 16.87 -20.84 -9.33
CA GLN A 281 16.79 -19.39 -9.58
C GLN A 281 15.64 -19.05 -10.55
N ASP A 282 15.51 -19.76 -11.68
CA ASP A 282 14.40 -19.56 -12.63
C ASP A 282 13.02 -19.70 -11.96
N ILE A 283 12.86 -20.66 -11.05
CA ILE A 283 11.60 -20.86 -10.32
C ILE A 283 11.39 -19.74 -9.30
N LEU A 284 12.43 -19.33 -8.57
CA LEU A 284 12.33 -18.21 -7.63
C LEU A 284 11.93 -16.93 -8.37
N TYR A 285 12.48 -16.68 -9.55
CA TYR A 285 12.09 -15.56 -10.40
C TYR A 285 10.59 -15.61 -10.73
N LEU A 286 10.08 -16.77 -11.18
CA LEU A 286 8.66 -16.95 -11.47
C LEU A 286 7.75 -16.75 -10.25
N MET A 287 8.23 -17.12 -9.06
CA MET A 287 7.50 -16.91 -7.81
C MET A 287 7.45 -15.42 -7.42
N LEU A 288 8.56 -14.70 -7.56
CA LEU A 288 8.71 -13.32 -7.05
C LEU A 288 8.24 -12.24 -8.03
N ARG A 289 8.53 -12.41 -9.33
CA ARG A 289 8.32 -11.39 -10.38
C ARG A 289 6.88 -10.86 -10.51
N PRO A 290 5.81 -11.65 -10.28
CA PRO A 290 4.43 -11.14 -10.33
C PRO A 290 4.09 -10.15 -9.21
N VAL A 291 4.79 -10.21 -8.08
CA VAL A 291 4.54 -9.38 -6.89
C VAL A 291 5.48 -8.18 -6.84
N PHE A 292 6.75 -8.38 -7.20
CA PHE A 292 7.79 -7.35 -7.17
C PHE A 292 8.17 -6.93 -8.60
N LEU A 293 7.66 -5.77 -9.01
CA LEU A 293 7.84 -5.27 -10.39
C LEU A 293 9.26 -4.78 -10.68
N ASP A 294 10.00 -4.42 -9.64
CA ASP A 294 11.39 -3.98 -9.64
C ASP A 294 12.37 -5.11 -9.29
N LEU A 295 11.95 -6.38 -9.42
CA LEU A 295 12.85 -7.52 -9.26
C LEU A 295 13.95 -7.47 -10.35
N GLU A 296 15.20 -7.32 -9.93
CA GLU A 296 16.40 -7.33 -10.75
C GLU A 296 17.06 -8.71 -10.70
N ASP A 297 17.39 -9.26 -11.87
CA ASP A 297 18.09 -10.54 -12.03
C ASP A 297 19.59 -10.30 -12.23
N GLU A 298 20.42 -11.11 -11.60
CA GLU A 298 21.89 -11.03 -11.65
C GLU A 298 22.43 -9.60 -11.36
N ASP A 299 21.89 -8.92 -10.33
CA ASP A 299 22.24 -7.52 -10.06
C ASP A 299 23.72 -7.37 -9.68
N THR A 300 24.41 -6.50 -10.43
CA THR A 300 25.83 -6.26 -10.25
C THR A 300 26.04 -5.17 -9.21
N LEU A 301 26.66 -5.54 -8.09
CA LEU A 301 26.88 -4.64 -6.99
C LEU A 301 28.14 -3.77 -7.20
N PRO A 302 28.24 -2.61 -6.54
CA PRO A 302 29.45 -1.81 -6.54
C PRO A 302 30.69 -2.65 -6.17
N LYS A 303 31.83 -2.35 -6.81
CA LYS A 303 33.07 -3.09 -6.54
C LYS A 303 33.46 -2.99 -5.07
N PHE A 304 33.77 -4.14 -4.47
CA PHE A 304 34.34 -4.22 -3.13
C PHE A 304 35.73 -4.83 -3.21
N GLY A 305 36.74 -4.04 -2.83
CA GLY A 305 38.15 -4.38 -3.06
C GLY A 305 38.45 -4.53 -4.56
N HIS A 306 39.00 -5.69 -4.95
CA HIS A 306 39.32 -6.03 -6.35
C HIS A 306 38.25 -6.89 -7.03
N SER A 307 37.13 -7.17 -6.36
CA SER A 307 36.10 -8.11 -6.83
C SER A 307 34.81 -7.37 -7.20
N THR A 308 34.12 -7.92 -8.21
CA THR A 308 32.75 -7.52 -8.55
C THR A 308 31.84 -8.61 -8.01
N TYR A 309 30.87 -8.22 -7.17
CA TYR A 309 29.93 -9.14 -6.54
C TYR A 309 28.60 -9.07 -7.29
N ARG A 310 27.93 -10.21 -7.41
CA ARG A 310 26.68 -10.34 -8.15
C ARG A 310 25.73 -11.20 -7.33
N ALA A 311 24.66 -10.58 -6.87
CA ALA A 311 23.59 -11.30 -6.19
C ALA A 311 22.67 -11.93 -7.22
N ASP A 312 22.00 -13.03 -6.85
CA ASP A 312 21.08 -13.70 -7.76
C ASP A 312 19.86 -12.82 -8.05
N PHE A 313 19.23 -12.25 -7.02
CA PHE A 313 18.16 -11.28 -7.19
C PHE A 313 18.29 -10.06 -6.27
N GLY A 314 17.91 -8.90 -6.80
CA GLY A 314 17.73 -7.68 -6.03
C GLY A 314 16.28 -7.20 -6.07
N ILE A 315 15.77 -6.72 -4.93
CA ILE A 315 14.49 -6.01 -4.84
C ILE A 315 14.78 -4.62 -4.23
N PRO A 316 15.11 -3.61 -5.06
CA PRO A 316 15.52 -2.28 -4.61
C PRO A 316 14.49 -1.60 -3.70
N SER A 317 13.20 -1.72 -4.00
CA SER A 317 12.11 -1.14 -3.19
C SER A 317 12.07 -1.66 -1.75
N LEU A 318 12.66 -2.84 -1.49
CA LEU A 318 12.77 -3.44 -0.16
C LEU A 318 14.17 -3.31 0.44
N GLY A 319 15.14 -2.79 -0.32
CA GLY A 319 16.55 -2.85 0.04
C GLY A 319 17.02 -4.28 0.33
N LEU A 320 16.49 -5.26 -0.42
CA LEU A 320 16.63 -6.69 -0.13
C LEU A 320 17.33 -7.43 -1.28
N LEU A 321 18.29 -8.29 -0.95
CA LEU A 321 18.85 -9.29 -1.86
C LEU A 321 18.26 -10.68 -1.58
N VAL A 322 18.17 -11.51 -2.60
CA VAL A 322 17.86 -12.94 -2.46
C VAL A 322 19.03 -13.73 -3.05
N GLU A 323 19.63 -14.60 -2.23
CA GLU A 323 20.74 -15.47 -2.61
C GLU A 323 20.25 -16.92 -2.64
N ALA A 324 20.38 -17.60 -3.78
CA ALA A 324 19.98 -18.99 -3.96
C ALA A 324 21.21 -19.91 -3.95
N LYS A 325 21.12 -21.01 -3.21
CA LYS A 325 22.18 -22.03 -3.13
C LYS A 325 21.62 -23.43 -3.35
N TYR A 326 22.40 -24.27 -4.01
CA TYR A 326 22.01 -25.65 -4.31
C TYR A 326 22.89 -26.68 -3.58
N SER A 327 22.28 -27.49 -2.72
CA SER A 327 22.94 -28.56 -1.97
C SER A 327 22.73 -29.92 -2.63
N ARG A 328 23.81 -30.57 -3.09
CA ARG A 328 23.82 -31.94 -3.64
C ARG A 328 24.00 -32.99 -2.56
N SER A 329 24.62 -32.62 -1.44
CA SER A 329 24.93 -33.53 -0.34
C SER A 329 24.83 -32.85 1.01
N ALA A 330 24.63 -33.62 2.08
CA ALA A 330 24.65 -33.10 3.46
C ALA A 330 25.92 -32.30 3.80
N ALA A 331 27.05 -32.64 3.16
CA ALA A 331 28.33 -31.97 3.41
C ALA A 331 28.38 -30.54 2.83
N ASP A 332 27.56 -30.25 1.82
CA ASP A 332 27.57 -28.97 1.11
C ASP A 332 27.02 -27.85 2.01
N PHE A 333 26.13 -28.16 2.96
CA PHE A 333 25.55 -27.17 3.88
C PHE A 333 26.61 -26.40 4.67
N LYS A 334 27.72 -27.03 5.04
CA LYS A 334 28.83 -26.35 5.73
C LYS A 334 29.59 -25.39 4.80
N ALA A 335 29.74 -25.76 3.53
CA ALA A 335 30.36 -24.90 2.53
C ALA A 335 29.46 -23.70 2.21
N ILE A 336 28.17 -23.96 1.98
CA ILE A 336 27.13 -22.95 1.76
C ILE A 336 27.08 -21.95 2.93
N GLU A 337 27.08 -22.44 4.17
CA GLU A 337 27.09 -21.56 5.35
C GLU A 337 28.29 -20.61 5.32
N LYS A 338 29.48 -21.12 4.99
CA LYS A 338 30.69 -20.31 4.92
C LYS A 338 30.62 -19.27 3.80
N GLU A 339 30.22 -19.68 2.60
CA GLU A 339 30.10 -18.79 1.43
C GLU A 339 29.13 -17.65 1.71
N VAL A 340 27.93 -17.95 2.22
CA VAL A 340 26.93 -16.94 2.56
C VAL A 340 27.45 -15.94 3.60
N LEU A 341 28.17 -16.41 4.61
CA LEU A 341 28.76 -15.54 5.65
C LEU A 341 29.92 -14.69 5.12
N GLU A 342 30.61 -15.12 4.07
CA GLU A 342 31.65 -14.33 3.39
C GLU A 342 31.02 -13.28 2.46
N ASP A 343 29.96 -13.65 1.75
CA ASP A 343 29.27 -12.79 0.76
C ASP A 343 28.43 -11.69 1.41
N ILE A 344 27.93 -11.89 2.63
CA ILE A 344 27.11 -10.87 3.32
C ILE A 344 27.86 -9.56 3.54
N VAL A 345 29.17 -9.61 3.76
CA VAL A 345 29.98 -8.43 4.06
C VAL A 345 29.98 -7.45 2.89
N PRO A 346 30.40 -7.82 1.67
CA PRO A 346 30.36 -6.90 0.52
C PRO A 346 28.94 -6.47 0.15
N TYR A 347 27.95 -7.36 0.29
CA TYR A 347 26.56 -7.07 0.00
C TYR A 347 25.97 -5.94 0.86
N LEU A 348 26.37 -5.84 2.13
CA LEU A 348 25.88 -4.82 3.06
C LEU A 348 26.69 -3.51 3.06
N GLN A 349 27.74 -3.39 2.23
CA GLN A 349 28.56 -2.16 2.14
C GLN A 349 27.89 -1.04 1.34
N THR A 350 26.79 -1.32 0.65
CA THR A 350 25.97 -0.31 -0.05
C THR A 350 24.57 -0.23 0.60
N PRO A 351 24.47 0.20 1.87
CA PRO A 351 23.20 0.20 2.62
C PRO A 351 22.14 1.12 2.01
N GLU A 352 22.55 2.07 1.16
CA GLU A 352 21.65 2.95 0.40
C GLU A 352 20.81 2.19 -0.63
N ARG A 353 21.31 1.04 -1.14
CA ARG A 353 20.60 0.22 -2.13
C ARG A 353 20.15 -1.12 -1.56
N TYR A 354 21.00 -1.82 -0.81
CA TYR A 354 20.64 -3.08 -0.15
C TYR A 354 21.20 -3.13 1.26
N SER A 355 20.35 -3.51 2.21
CA SER A 355 20.70 -3.59 3.64
C SER A 355 20.38 -4.93 4.27
N ARG A 356 19.77 -5.84 3.50
CA ARG A 356 19.22 -7.11 3.97
C ARG A 356 19.35 -8.18 2.91
N ILE A 357 19.41 -9.44 3.35
CA ILE A 357 19.51 -10.62 2.49
C ILE A 357 18.55 -11.71 2.96
N VAL A 358 17.88 -12.36 2.02
CA VAL A 358 17.20 -13.65 2.23
C VAL A 358 18.01 -14.75 1.56
N VAL A 359 18.29 -15.81 2.29
CA VAL A 359 19.03 -16.97 1.78
C VAL A 359 18.03 -18.10 1.48
N PHE A 360 18.04 -18.59 0.25
CA PHE A 360 17.26 -19.75 -0.16
C PHE A 360 18.21 -20.92 -0.46
N ILE A 361 18.00 -22.07 0.18
CA ILE A 361 18.79 -23.27 -0.06
C ILE A 361 17.87 -24.37 -0.57
N TYR A 362 18.13 -24.86 -1.78
CA TYR A 362 17.48 -26.07 -2.29
C TYR A 362 18.30 -27.30 -1.91
N ASP A 363 17.70 -28.20 -1.15
CA ASP A 363 18.31 -29.47 -0.72
C ASP A 363 17.92 -30.61 -1.65
N HIS A 364 18.76 -30.86 -2.66
CA HIS A 364 18.64 -32.02 -3.53
C HIS A 364 19.05 -33.32 -2.83
N SER A 365 19.78 -33.26 -1.70
CA SER A 365 20.15 -34.47 -0.97
C SER A 365 19.00 -35.05 -0.13
N ALA A 366 18.02 -34.22 0.23
CA ALA A 366 16.96 -34.51 1.20
C ALA A 366 17.50 -34.81 2.62
N SER A 367 18.59 -34.13 3.00
CA SER A 367 19.24 -34.21 4.32
C SER A 367 18.56 -33.29 5.34
N VAL A 368 17.25 -33.47 5.54
CA VAL A 368 16.42 -32.60 6.39
C VAL A 368 16.93 -32.42 7.84
N GLN A 369 17.69 -33.39 8.35
CA GLN A 369 18.28 -33.35 9.69
C GLN A 369 19.26 -32.19 9.92
N VAL A 370 19.86 -31.62 8.86
CA VAL A 370 20.82 -30.51 9.01
C VAL A 370 20.16 -29.14 8.86
N HIS A 371 18.92 -29.06 8.35
CA HIS A 371 18.26 -27.81 7.95
C HIS A 371 18.18 -26.80 9.10
N GLU A 372 17.61 -27.20 10.24
CA GLU A 372 17.41 -26.30 11.37
C GLU A 372 18.75 -25.81 11.97
N THR A 373 19.78 -26.66 11.92
CA THR A 373 21.12 -26.28 12.40
C THR A 373 21.71 -25.19 11.50
N THR A 374 21.68 -25.39 10.18
CA THR A 374 22.19 -24.40 9.20
C THR A 374 21.37 -23.12 9.23
N ALA A 375 20.03 -23.21 9.24
CA ALA A 375 19.16 -22.04 9.27
C ALA A 375 19.40 -21.20 10.52
N ARG A 376 19.59 -21.83 11.69
CA ARG A 376 19.91 -21.12 12.94
C ARG A 376 21.29 -20.47 12.92
N ALA A 377 22.28 -21.10 12.31
CA ALA A 377 23.62 -20.54 12.19
C ALA A 377 23.60 -19.26 11.35
N LEU A 378 22.97 -19.32 10.17
CA LEU A 378 22.87 -18.19 9.25
C LEU A 378 22.03 -17.04 9.84
N ARG A 379 20.86 -17.31 10.45
CA ARG A 379 20.02 -16.25 11.06
C ARG A 379 20.70 -15.43 12.17
N ARG A 380 21.84 -15.88 12.70
CA ARG A 380 22.62 -15.10 13.69
C ARG A 380 23.46 -14.00 13.04
N ALA A 381 23.70 -14.06 11.74
CA ALA A 381 24.48 -13.06 11.04
C ALA A 381 23.67 -11.77 10.84
N PRO A 382 24.22 -10.59 11.19
CA PRO A 382 23.56 -9.31 10.94
C PRO A 382 23.23 -9.12 9.47
N GLY A 383 22.02 -8.65 9.17
CA GLY A 383 21.57 -8.39 7.79
C GLY A 383 20.94 -9.60 7.08
N ILE A 384 20.95 -10.80 7.68
CA ILE A 384 20.11 -11.91 7.21
C ILE A 384 18.69 -11.72 7.74
N GLU A 385 17.76 -11.41 6.84
CA GLU A 385 16.34 -11.26 7.13
C GLU A 385 15.65 -12.63 7.28
N GLY A 386 16.03 -13.59 6.44
CA GLY A 386 15.40 -14.89 6.39
C GLY A 386 16.30 -15.97 5.79
N VAL A 387 16.06 -17.21 6.22
CA VAL A 387 16.70 -18.40 5.68
C VAL A 387 15.62 -19.43 5.43
N VAL A 388 15.46 -19.81 4.16
CA VAL A 388 14.49 -20.79 3.69
C VAL A 388 15.26 -21.98 3.12
N ILE A 389 14.96 -23.19 3.60
CA ILE A 389 15.56 -24.42 3.08
C ILE A 389 14.42 -25.30 2.60
N ALA A 390 14.41 -25.60 1.30
CA ALA A 390 13.39 -26.44 0.67
C ALA A 390 14.02 -27.78 0.27
N SER A 391 13.45 -28.89 0.71
CA SER A 391 13.92 -30.22 0.35
C SER A 391 13.30 -30.68 -0.97
N ARG A 392 14.05 -31.44 -1.76
CA ARG A 392 13.43 -32.28 -2.78
C ARG A 392 12.41 -33.26 -2.14
N PRO A 393 11.44 -33.77 -2.89
CA PRO A 393 10.52 -34.79 -2.40
C PRO A 393 11.26 -36.08 -1.98
N SER A 394 10.76 -36.73 -0.94
CA SER A 394 11.34 -37.97 -0.38
C SER A 394 11.20 -39.18 -1.32
N HIS A 395 10.26 -39.15 -2.26
CA HIS A 395 9.96 -40.26 -3.17
C HIS A 395 10.33 -39.89 -4.61
N LEU A 396 11.57 -40.19 -5.03
CA LEU A 396 11.99 -40.15 -6.43
C LEU A 396 12.22 -41.57 -6.96
N PRO A 397 11.83 -41.91 -8.21
CA PRO A 397 12.16 -43.20 -8.81
C PRO A 397 13.68 -43.38 -9.00
N VAL A 398 14.17 -44.59 -8.72
CA VAL A 398 15.59 -44.98 -8.60
C VAL A 398 16.45 -44.64 -9.82
N GLU A 399 15.88 -44.58 -11.03
CA GLU A 399 16.60 -44.33 -12.30
C GLU A 399 17.27 -42.95 -12.42
N GLN A 400 16.90 -41.96 -11.60
CA GLN A 400 17.47 -40.60 -11.70
C GLN A 400 18.64 -40.35 -10.75
N LEU A 401 18.83 -41.18 -9.71
CA LEU A 401 19.96 -41.06 -8.78
C LEU A 401 21.30 -41.48 -9.42
N THR A 402 21.25 -42.38 -10.41
CA THR A 402 22.42 -42.87 -11.13
C THR A 402 22.99 -41.83 -12.11
N VAL A 403 22.15 -41.14 -12.87
CA VAL A 403 22.59 -40.13 -13.87
C VAL A 403 23.26 -38.91 -13.23
N ALA A 404 22.77 -38.43 -12.07
CA ALA A 404 23.40 -37.32 -11.34
C ALA A 404 24.74 -37.71 -10.68
N SER A 405 24.94 -39.00 -10.40
CA SER A 405 26.19 -39.52 -9.80
C SER A 405 27.32 -39.72 -10.81
N GLU A 406 27.00 -39.91 -12.09
CA GLU A 406 27.96 -40.19 -13.17
C GLU A 406 28.66 -38.93 -13.72
N THR A 407 28.12 -37.73 -13.52
CA THR A 407 28.71 -36.47 -13.99
C THR A 407 29.87 -35.93 -13.13
N LYS A 408 30.50 -36.74 -12.28
CA LYS A 408 31.75 -36.37 -11.60
C LYS A 408 32.90 -36.28 -12.62
N PRO A 409 33.64 -35.16 -12.73
CA PRO A 409 34.85 -35.14 -13.54
C PRO A 409 35.94 -35.91 -12.77
N THR A 410 36.13 -37.18 -13.10
CA THR A 410 37.26 -37.95 -12.60
C THR A 410 38.52 -37.53 -13.36
N GLY A 411 39.25 -36.58 -12.78
CA GLY A 411 40.59 -36.25 -13.19
C GLY A 411 41.54 -37.44 -13.01
N ARG A 412 41.98 -38.04 -14.13
CA ARG A 412 43.33 -38.59 -14.29
C ARG A 412 43.59 -38.85 -15.78
N ALA A 413 44.20 -37.89 -16.44
CA ALA A 413 44.81 -38.11 -17.75
C ALA A 413 45.95 -39.13 -17.59
N LYS A 414 45.75 -40.36 -18.08
CA LYS A 414 46.85 -41.30 -18.35
C LYS A 414 47.61 -40.77 -19.56
N GLY A 415 48.90 -40.48 -19.38
CA GLY A 415 49.80 -40.10 -20.47
C GLY A 415 49.92 -41.18 -21.55
N PRO A 416 50.31 -40.81 -22.79
CA PRO A 416 50.31 -41.73 -23.91
C PRO A 416 51.49 -42.71 -23.82
N ALA A 417 51.18 -43.99 -24.02
CA ALA A 417 52.17 -45.05 -24.17
C ALA A 417 52.94 -44.90 -25.49
N LYS A 418 54.27 -45.09 -25.43
CA LYS A 418 55.18 -45.10 -26.60
C LYS A 418 54.80 -46.21 -27.60
N PRO A 419 54.89 -45.99 -28.92
CA PRO A 419 54.72 -47.05 -29.90
C PRO A 419 56.00 -47.89 -30.06
N ALA A 420 55.79 -49.20 -30.18
CA ALA A 420 56.84 -50.20 -30.40
C ALA A 420 57.45 -50.12 -31.81
N SER A 421 58.77 -50.34 -31.86
CA SER A 421 59.61 -50.37 -33.06
C SER A 421 59.23 -51.48 -34.04
N LYS A 422 58.96 -51.13 -35.30
CA LYS A 422 58.98 -52.10 -36.42
C LYS A 422 60.43 -52.34 -36.84
N LYS A 423 60.84 -53.61 -36.81
CA LYS A 423 62.10 -54.12 -37.38
C LYS A 423 62.09 -53.98 -38.90
N SER A 424 63.16 -53.42 -39.45
CA SER A 424 63.55 -53.58 -40.86
C SER A 424 64.27 -54.92 -41.03
N LEU A 425 63.79 -55.79 -41.92
CA LEU A 425 64.62 -56.83 -42.52
C LEU A 425 65.39 -56.22 -43.70
N LYS A 426 66.71 -56.43 -43.72
CA LYS A 426 67.53 -56.37 -44.93
C LYS A 426 67.62 -57.79 -45.50
N SER A 427 67.27 -57.95 -46.77
CA SER A 427 67.89 -58.80 -47.81
C SER A 427 67.07 -58.61 -49.08
#